data_AF-A0A519UEY8-F1
#
_entry.id   AF-A0A519UEY8-F1
#
_cell.length_a   1.000
_cell.length_b   1.000
_cell.length_c   1.000
_cell.angle_alpha   90.00
_cell.angle_beta   90.00
_cell.angle_gamma   90.00
#
_symmetry.space_group_name_H-M   'P 1'
#
loop_
_entity.id
_entity.type
_entity.pdbx_description
1 polymer ?
#
loop_
_entity_poly.entity_id
_entity_poly.type
_entity_poly.pdbx_seq_one_letter_code
_entity_poly.pdbx_strand_id
1 'polypeptide(L)'
;IAGVYLNRLRRGQPLQADPTLLWPLHGLGTRKRVLNVDKKVDSPYNTYRHKGLPPGPITTPYPQALDAVLRPTHHDYVFFCARPDGSGFSDFAETFADHKLNARRYQHRLDSLNIKR
;
A
#
# COMPACT_ATOMS: atom_id res chain seq x y z
N ILE A 1 1.83 -2.45 9.20
CA ILE A 1 2.06 -1.68 7.93
C ILE A 1 3.47 -1.12 7.87
N ALA A 2 3.91 -0.30 8.84
CA ALA A 2 5.29 0.24 8.86
C ALA A 2 6.36 -0.85 8.67
N GLY A 3 6.27 -1.96 9.41
CA GLY A 3 7.16 -3.11 9.24
C GLY A 3 7.18 -3.69 7.82
N VAL A 4 6.04 -3.72 7.11
CA VAL A 4 5.99 -4.20 5.71
C VAL A 4 6.80 -3.29 4.80
N TYR A 5 6.64 -1.97 4.90
CA TYR A 5 7.41 -1.04 4.09
C TYR A 5 8.91 -1.07 4.44
N LEU A 6 9.26 -1.18 5.72
CA LEU A 6 10.66 -1.34 6.14
C LEU A 6 11.27 -2.64 5.59
N ASN A 7 10.53 -3.74 5.60
CA ASN A 7 10.98 -5.01 5.02
C ASN A 7 11.17 -4.90 3.50
N ARG A 8 10.24 -4.25 2.79
CA ARG A 8 10.40 -3.97 1.35
C ARG A 8 11.64 -3.14 1.06
N LEU A 9 11.88 -2.08 1.84
CA LEU A 9 13.08 -1.24 1.71
C LEU A 9 14.35 -2.06 1.90
N ARG A 10 14.44 -2.85 2.98
CA ARG A 10 15.60 -3.72 3.24
C ARG A 10 15.84 -4.75 2.14
N ARG A 11 14.77 -5.27 1.53
CA ARG A 11 14.83 -6.23 0.42
C ARG A 11 14.99 -5.58 -0.96
N GLY A 12 15.15 -4.25 -1.05
CA GLY A 12 15.27 -3.54 -2.32
C GLY A 12 14.04 -3.67 -3.24
N GLN A 13 12.87 -3.88 -2.65
CA GLN A 13 11.60 -3.99 -3.36
C GLN A 13 10.93 -2.61 -3.53
N PRO A 14 10.19 -2.38 -4.62
CA PRO A 14 9.37 -1.17 -4.75
C PRO A 14 8.29 -1.12 -3.67
N LEU A 15 7.99 0.07 -3.14
CA LEU A 15 6.98 0.22 -2.08
C LEU A 15 5.57 -0.01 -2.59
N GLN A 16 5.29 0.35 -3.84
CA GLN A 16 3.99 0.19 -4.50
C GLN A 16 2.85 0.79 -3.66
N ALA A 17 3.07 2.01 -3.16
CA ALA A 17 2.12 2.71 -2.31
C ALA A 17 1.27 3.68 -3.15
N ASP A 18 -0.03 3.40 -3.28
CA ASP A 18 -1.00 4.24 -4.01
C ASP A 18 -0.95 5.73 -3.62
N PRO A 19 -0.84 6.11 -2.33
CA PRO A 19 -0.79 7.52 -1.95
C PRO A 19 0.38 8.29 -2.55
N THR A 20 1.54 7.64 -2.77
CA THR A 20 2.71 8.33 -3.36
C THR A 20 2.50 8.65 -4.83
N LEU A 21 1.70 7.83 -5.53
CA LEU A 21 1.35 8.07 -6.92
C LEU A 21 0.23 9.10 -7.06
N LEU A 22 -0.80 9.02 -6.22
CA LEU A 22 -1.97 9.90 -6.30
C LEU A 22 -1.66 11.34 -5.87
N TRP A 23 -0.79 11.53 -4.88
CA TRP A 23 -0.41 12.85 -4.38
C TRP A 23 0.02 13.83 -5.49
N PRO A 24 1.04 13.54 -6.32
CA PRO A 24 1.49 14.45 -7.38
C PRO A 24 0.50 14.56 -8.55
N LEU A 25 -0.34 13.54 -8.77
CA LEU A 25 -1.24 13.49 -9.92
C LEU A 25 -2.57 14.22 -9.70
N HIS A 26 -3.14 14.08 -8.50
CA HIS A 26 -4.51 14.49 -8.22
C HIS A 26 -4.69 15.15 -6.86
N GLY A 27 -3.65 15.18 -6.01
CA GLY A 27 -3.79 15.46 -4.59
C GLY A 27 -4.29 14.26 -3.79
N LEU A 28 -3.96 14.22 -2.50
CA LEU A 28 -4.40 13.17 -1.60
C LEU A 28 -5.91 13.24 -1.37
N GLY A 29 -6.59 12.09 -1.44
CA GLY A 29 -8.03 11.98 -1.16
C GLY A 29 -8.96 12.32 -2.32
N THR A 30 -8.46 12.93 -3.40
CA THR A 30 -9.27 13.32 -4.58
C THR A 30 -9.80 12.12 -5.36
N ARG A 31 -9.04 11.02 -5.42
CA ARG A 31 -9.46 9.76 -6.04
C ARG A 31 -9.40 8.62 -5.03
N LYS A 32 -10.46 7.80 -5.04
CA LYS A 32 -10.56 6.59 -4.20
C LYS A 32 -9.90 5.34 -4.81
N ARG A 33 -9.60 5.35 -6.12
CA ARG A 33 -9.08 4.20 -6.85
C ARG A 33 -7.91 4.61 -7.75
N VAL A 34 -6.84 3.81 -7.73
CA VAL A 34 -5.70 3.89 -8.64
C VAL A 34 -5.93 2.96 -9.83
N LEU A 35 -5.80 3.48 -11.04
CA LEU A 35 -5.95 2.73 -12.29
C LEU A 35 -4.59 2.21 -12.78
N ASN A 36 -4.62 1.22 -13.67
CA ASN A 36 -3.39 0.70 -14.28
C ASN A 36 -2.67 1.74 -15.14
N VAL A 37 -3.40 2.72 -15.70
CA VAL A 37 -2.81 3.83 -16.45
C VAL A 37 -2.01 4.77 -15.53
N ASP A 38 -2.51 5.01 -14.32
CA ASP A 38 -1.85 5.89 -13.35
C ASP A 38 -0.48 5.30 -12.97
N LYS A 39 -0.37 3.98 -12.83
CA LYS A 39 0.89 3.29 -12.45
C LYS A 39 2.02 3.47 -13.47
N LYS A 40 1.70 3.86 -14.71
CA LYS A 40 2.68 4.08 -15.79
C LYS A 40 3.24 5.50 -15.80
N VAL A 41 2.64 6.43 -15.07
CA VAL A 41 3.07 7.84 -15.02
C VAL A 41 4.54 7.95 -14.66
N ASP A 42 5.25 8.83 -15.37
CA ASP A 42 6.62 9.20 -15.06
C ASP A 42 6.64 10.28 -13.99
N SER A 43 6.97 9.88 -12.76
CA SER A 43 7.04 10.77 -11.61
C SER A 43 8.03 10.19 -10.61
N PRO A 44 8.91 11.02 -10.00
CA PRO A 44 9.86 10.52 -9.01
C PRO A 44 9.17 10.02 -7.73
N TYR A 45 7.89 10.36 -7.52
CA TYR A 45 7.07 9.83 -6.43
C TYR A 45 6.38 8.48 -6.76
N ASN A 46 6.52 7.98 -7.99
CA ASN A 46 5.93 6.72 -8.41
C ASN A 46 6.71 5.52 -7.84
N THR A 47 6.31 5.08 -6.65
CA THR A 47 6.90 3.93 -5.95
C THR A 47 6.52 2.57 -6.56
N TYR A 48 5.75 2.55 -7.66
CA TYR A 48 5.61 1.37 -8.51
C TYR A 48 6.77 1.20 -9.49
N ARG A 49 7.37 2.32 -9.92
CA ARG A 49 8.47 2.34 -10.90
C ARG A 49 9.84 2.49 -10.24
N HIS A 50 9.92 3.30 -9.19
CA HIS A 50 11.16 3.57 -8.47
C HIS A 50 11.23 2.79 -7.16
N LYS A 51 12.41 2.22 -6.88
CA LYS A 51 12.72 1.56 -5.61
C LYS A 51 13.12 2.60 -4.56
N GLY A 52 12.93 2.27 -3.29
CA GLY A 52 13.28 3.16 -2.18
C GLY A 52 12.16 4.13 -1.81
N LEU A 53 12.53 5.16 -1.05
CA LEU A 53 11.63 6.23 -0.64
C LEU A 53 11.46 7.26 -1.77
N PRO A 54 10.28 7.92 -1.88
CA PRO A 54 10.13 9.07 -2.76
C PRO A 54 11.05 10.23 -2.33
N PRO A 55 11.28 11.24 -3.19
CA PRO A 55 12.18 12.37 -2.89
C PRO A 55 11.80 13.19 -1.66
N GLY A 56 10.53 13.13 -1.23
CA GLY A 56 10.04 13.87 -0.09
C GLY A 56 8.77 13.25 0.51
N PRO A 57 8.32 13.76 1.67
CA PRO A 57 7.08 13.35 2.28
C PRO A 57 5.88 13.75 1.42
N ILE A 58 4.84 12.92 1.42
CA ILE A 58 3.58 13.20 0.71
C ILE A 58 2.52 13.83 1.61
N THR A 59 2.72 13.79 2.93
CA THR A 59 1.81 14.34 3.94
C THR A 59 2.55 14.54 5.26
N THR A 60 1.97 15.31 6.17
CA THR A 60 2.46 15.48 7.53
C THR A 60 2.20 14.19 8.33
N PRO A 61 3.24 13.55 8.90
CA PRO A 61 3.04 12.33 9.66
C PRO A 61 2.35 12.63 11.00
N TYR A 62 1.48 11.71 11.43
CA TYR A 62 0.95 11.71 12.79
C TYR A 62 1.97 11.07 13.75
N PRO A 63 1.99 11.45 15.05
CA PRO A 63 2.91 10.88 16.03
C PRO A 63 2.90 9.35 16.06
N GLN A 64 1.71 8.74 15.96
CA GLN A 64 1.55 7.28 15.95
C GLN A 64 2.20 6.62 14.74
N ALA A 65 2.23 7.31 13.58
CA ALA A 65 2.90 6.82 12.39
C ALA A 65 4.43 6.86 12.57
N LEU A 66 4.94 7.89 13.24
CA LEU A 66 6.36 8.00 13.57
C LEU A 66 6.78 6.90 14.54
N ASP A 67 6.02 6.69 15.61
CA ASP A 67 6.26 5.62 16.58
C ASP A 67 6.26 4.23 15.94
N ALA A 68 5.34 3.98 15.00
CA ALA A 68 5.28 2.72 14.27
C ALA A 68 6.52 2.46 13.39
N VAL A 69 7.20 3.51 12.93
CA VAL A 69 8.46 3.40 12.16
C VAL A 69 9.66 3.26 13.09
N LEU A 70 9.67 3.98 14.21
CA LEU A 70 10.76 3.93 15.20
C LEU A 70 10.76 2.62 16.02
N ARG A 71 9.58 2.05 16.25
CA ARG A 71 9.37 0.81 17.01
C ARG A 71 8.49 -0.15 16.22
N PRO A 72 8.97 -0.66 15.06
CA PRO A 72 8.17 -1.54 14.23
C PRO A 72 8.04 -2.91 14.90
N THR A 73 6.85 -3.50 14.84
CA THR A 73 6.65 -4.91 15.20
C THR A 73 7.51 -5.79 14.30
N HIS A 74 8.29 -6.69 14.90
CA HIS A 74 9.14 -7.62 14.15
C HIS A 74 8.27 -8.67 13.45
N HIS A 75 8.40 -8.77 12.12
CA HIS A 75 7.73 -9.75 11.28
C HIS A 75 8.38 -9.79 9.89
N ASP A 76 8.12 -10.81 9.09
CA ASP A 76 8.68 -10.96 7.73
C ASP A 76 7.70 -10.63 6.58
N TYR A 77 6.50 -10.16 6.93
CA TYR A 77 5.50 -9.75 5.94
C TYR A 77 6.03 -8.68 4.98
N VAL A 78 5.76 -8.89 3.70
CA VAL A 78 6.07 -7.93 2.61
C VAL A 78 4.83 -7.62 1.76
N PHE A 79 3.67 -8.18 2.08
CA PHE A 79 2.40 -7.88 1.43
C PHE A 79 1.33 -7.58 2.48
N PHE A 80 0.38 -6.74 2.10
CA PHE A 80 -0.84 -6.55 2.87
C PHE A 80 -1.99 -6.14 1.94
N CYS A 81 -3.22 -6.45 2.34
CA CYS A 81 -4.44 -5.96 1.69
C CYS A 81 -5.53 -5.74 2.73
N ALA A 82 -6.56 -4.96 2.39
CA ALA A 82 -7.72 -4.78 3.26
C ALA A 82 -8.41 -6.12 3.55
N ARG A 83 -8.85 -6.32 4.78
CA ARG A 83 -9.55 -7.53 5.21
C ARG A 83 -11.00 -7.51 4.68
N PRO A 84 -11.56 -8.66 4.27
CA PRO A 84 -12.93 -8.76 3.73
C PRO A 84 -14.04 -8.58 4.76
N ASP A 85 -13.75 -8.55 6.06
CA ASP A 85 -14.76 -8.48 7.12
C ASP A 85 -15.35 -7.07 7.33
N GLY A 86 -14.79 -6.05 6.68
CA GLY A 86 -15.24 -4.66 6.83
C GLY A 86 -14.78 -4.00 8.14
N SER A 87 -13.87 -4.64 8.89
CA SER A 87 -13.33 -4.12 10.15
C SER A 87 -12.41 -2.90 10.00
N GLY A 88 -11.94 -2.63 8.78
CA GLY A 88 -10.90 -1.64 8.51
C GLY A 88 -9.48 -2.13 8.80
N PHE A 89 -9.30 -3.40 9.21
CA PHE A 89 -7.98 -4.02 9.35
C PHE A 89 -7.43 -4.54 8.02
N SER A 90 -6.14 -4.87 8.03
CA SER A 90 -5.42 -5.46 6.90
C SER A 90 -5.00 -6.89 7.20
N ASP A 91 -5.05 -7.75 6.19
CA ASP A 91 -4.41 -9.06 6.20
C ASP A 91 -2.99 -8.94 5.65
N PHE A 92 -2.04 -9.62 6.31
CA PHE A 92 -0.61 -9.57 5.98
C PHE A 92 -0.15 -10.89 5.38
N ALA A 93 0.86 -10.84 4.51
CA ALA A 93 1.42 -12.02 3.85
C ALA A 93 2.91 -11.86 3.55
N GLU A 94 3.64 -12.97 3.56
CA GLU A 94 5.06 -13.04 3.21
C GLU A 94 5.25 -13.40 1.74
N THR A 95 4.36 -14.24 1.19
CA THR A 95 4.42 -14.69 -0.19
C THR A 95 3.38 -14.00 -1.07
N PHE A 96 3.68 -13.92 -2.36
CA PHE A 96 2.73 -13.41 -3.34
C PHE A 96 1.52 -14.35 -3.53
N ALA A 97 1.69 -15.66 -3.30
CA ALA A 97 0.60 -16.62 -3.38
C ALA A 97 -0.46 -16.36 -2.30
N ASP A 98 -0.03 -16.17 -1.06
CA ASP A 98 -0.92 -15.86 0.07
C ASP A 98 -1.58 -14.50 -0.10
N HIS A 99 -0.81 -13.51 -0.57
CA HIS A 99 -1.37 -12.19 -0.88
C HIS A 99 -2.49 -12.28 -1.94
N LYS A 100 -2.31 -13.08 -3.00
CA LYS A 100 -3.35 -13.28 -4.01
C LYS A 100 -4.59 -13.95 -3.43
N LEU A 101 -4.44 -14.89 -2.51
CA LEU A 101 -5.58 -15.51 -1.82
C LEU A 101 -6.36 -14.46 -1.02
N ASN A 102 -5.67 -13.65 -0.21
CA ASN A 102 -6.30 -12.60 0.58
C ASN A 102 -6.98 -11.55 -0.32
N ALA A 103 -6.32 -11.13 -1.41
CA ALA A 103 -6.88 -10.20 -2.37
C ALA A 103 -8.15 -10.73 -3.05
N ARG A 104 -8.20 -12.04 -3.38
CA ARG A 104 -9.40 -12.68 -3.93
C ARG A 104 -10.55 -12.69 -2.93
N ARG A 105 -10.28 -12.98 -1.66
CA ARG A 105 -11.30 -12.93 -0.59
C ARG A 105 -11.88 -11.52 -0.45
N TYR A 106 -11.02 -10.50 -0.49
CA TYR A 106 -11.47 -9.11 -0.48
C TYR A 106 -12.29 -8.75 -1.73
N GLN A 107 -11.85 -9.17 -2.92
CA GLN A 107 -12.59 -8.93 -4.15
C GLN A 107 -13.97 -9.58 -4.13
N HIS A 108 -14.07 -10.84 -3.70
CA HIS A 108 -15.35 -11.54 -3.56
C HIS A 108 -16.30 -10.82 -2.60
N ARG A 109 -15.78 -10.23 -1.52
CA ARG A 109 -16.58 -9.38 -0.63
C ARG A 109 -17.12 -8.15 -1.37
N LEU A 110 -16.28 -7.43 -2.11
CA LEU A 110 -16.71 -6.25 -2.87
C LEU A 110 -17.78 -6.62 -3.91
N ASP A 111 -17.59 -7.74 -4.59
CA ASP A 111 -18.54 -8.25 -5.58
C ASP A 111 -19.89 -8.58 -4.93
N SER A 112 -19.90 -9.20 -3.74
CA SER A 112 -21.12 -9.46 -2.95
C SER A 112 -21.87 -8.19 -2.53
N LEU A 113 -21.16 -7.06 -2.47
CA LEU A 113 -21.70 -5.74 -2.14
C LEU A 113 -22.07 -4.93 -3.39
N ASN A 114 -21.99 -5.52 -4.60
CA ASN A 114 -22.15 -4.82 -5.88
C ASN A 114 -21.19 -3.63 -6.08
N ILE A 115 -20.04 -3.62 -5.39
CA ILE A 115 -19.00 -2.61 -5.58
C ILE A 115 -18.10 -3.04 -6.74
N LYS A 116 -18.52 -2.71 -7.95
CA LYS A 116 -17.85 -3.11 -9.19
C LYS A 116 -16.58 -2.30 -9.49
N ARG A 117 -15.79 -2.84 -10.42
CA ARG A 117 -14.46 -2.35 -10.81
C ARG A 117 -14.51 -1.09 -11.66
#